data_AF-A0A956ZZD0-F1
#
_entry.id   AF-A0A956ZZD0-F1
#
_cell.length_a   1.000
_cell.length_b   1.000
_cell.length_c   1.000
_cell.angle_alpha   90.00
_cell.angle_beta   90.00
_cell.angle_gamma   90.00
#
_symmetry.space_group_name_H-M   'P 1'
#
loop_
_entity.id
_entity.type
_entity.pdbx_description
1 polymer ?
#
loop_
_entity_poly.entity_id
_entity_poly.type
_entity_poly.pdbx_seq_one_letter_code
_entity_poly.pdbx_strand_id
1 'polypeptide(L)'
;MSDLIRIQSLPHINDSLERQHIDIPMTSEDRQRVRRRLEAPDGEVFALELPTGSVLPVGHALFVTAKKIYQVAAAPEDVLCI
;
A
#
# COMPACT_ATOMS: atom_id res chain seq x y z
N MET A 1 -4.81 -16.56 15.19
CA MET A 1 -4.81 -16.45 13.73
C MET A 1 -5.13 -15.01 13.43
N SER A 2 -4.16 -14.23 12.95
CA SER A 2 -4.43 -12.83 12.60
C SER A 2 -5.33 -12.82 11.36
N ASP A 3 -6.44 -12.08 11.44
CA ASP A 3 -7.37 -11.96 10.31
C ASP A 3 -6.68 -11.25 9.14
N LEU A 4 -6.80 -11.81 7.94
CA LEU A 4 -6.21 -11.26 6.72
C LEU A 4 -7.08 -10.10 6.22
N ILE A 5 -6.52 -8.89 6.17
CA ILE A 5 -7.23 -7.69 5.72
C ILE A 5 -7.29 -7.66 4.18
N ARG A 6 -8.49 -7.67 3.61
CA ARG A 6 -8.68 -7.63 2.14
C ARG A 6 -8.83 -6.20 1.64
N ILE A 7 -8.05 -5.83 0.62
CA ILE A 7 -8.07 -4.52 -0.01
C ILE A 7 -8.62 -4.67 -1.42
N GLN A 8 -9.91 -4.36 -1.58
CA GLN A 8 -10.63 -4.45 -2.86
C GLN A 8 -10.86 -3.06 -3.49
N SER A 9 -10.65 -2.00 -2.73
CA SER A 9 -10.71 -0.60 -3.17
C SER A 9 -9.75 0.26 -2.34
N LEU A 10 -9.28 1.37 -2.91
CA LEU A 10 -8.43 2.31 -2.20
C LEU A 10 -9.29 3.30 -1.39
N PRO A 11 -8.90 3.64 -0.15
CA PRO A 11 -9.60 4.64 0.64
C PRO A 11 -9.43 6.04 0.06
N HIS A 12 -10.49 6.86 0.15
CA HIS A 12 -10.41 8.30 -0.07
C HIS A 12 -10.17 8.99 1.28
N ILE A 13 -8.97 9.52 1.49
CA ILE A 13 -8.61 10.24 2.71
C ILE A 13 -8.90 11.73 2.49
N ASN A 14 -9.96 12.23 3.12
CA ASN A 14 -10.35 13.64 3.06
C ASN A 14 -10.23 14.35 4.42
N ASP A 15 -9.80 13.64 5.45
CA ASP A 15 -9.77 14.11 6.83
C ASP A 15 -8.34 14.45 7.30
N SER A 16 -8.20 15.56 8.02
CA SER A 16 -6.92 16.08 8.52
C SER A 16 -6.48 15.46 9.84
N LEU A 17 -6.90 14.23 10.13
CA LEU A 17 -6.51 13.52 11.34
C LEU A 17 -5.04 13.13 11.25
N GLU A 18 -4.23 13.57 12.22
CA GLU A 18 -2.86 13.10 12.36
C GLU A 18 -2.87 11.61 12.70
N ARG A 19 -2.28 10.80 11.80
CA ARG A 19 -2.14 9.36 11.94
C ARG A 19 -0.68 8.99 11.71
N GLN A 20 -0.24 7.88 12.29
CA GLN A 20 1.08 7.34 11.99
C GLN A 20 1.11 6.81 10.55
N HIS A 21 2.02 7.32 9.73
CA HIS A 21 2.24 6.79 8.40
C HIS A 21 3.14 5.55 8.48
N ILE A 22 2.69 4.45 7.86
CA ILE A 22 3.46 3.24 7.63
C ILE A 22 3.70 3.15 6.13
N ASP A 23 4.93 3.46 5.74
CA ASP A 23 5.38 3.34 4.37
C ASP A 23 5.55 1.87 4.01
N ILE A 24 4.93 1.45 2.91
CA ILE A 24 5.09 0.11 2.35
C ILE A 24 5.95 0.26 1.10
N PRO A 25 7.25 -0.09 1.15
CA PRO A 25 8.14 0.02 0.02
C PRO A 25 7.69 -0.90 -1.12
N MET A 26 7.57 -0.34 -2.32
CA MET A 26 7.23 -1.09 -3.52
C MET A 26 8.06 -0.62 -4.71
N THR A 27 8.62 -1.58 -5.44
CA THR A 27 9.22 -1.35 -6.76
C THR A 27 8.16 -0.89 -7.77
N SER A 28 8.59 -0.42 -8.94
CA SER A 28 7.65 -0.12 -10.04
C SER A 28 6.80 -1.32 -10.45
N GLU A 29 7.39 -2.52 -10.45
CA GLU A 29 6.69 -3.75 -10.79
C GLU A 29 5.67 -4.14 -9.70
N ASP A 30 6.06 -4.03 -8.43
CA ASP A 30 5.19 -4.30 -7.29
C ASP A 30 3.90 -3.47 -7.31
N ARG A 31 4.00 -2.20 -7.72
CA ARG A 31 2.86 -1.27 -7.82
C ARG A 31 1.86 -1.65 -8.91
N GLN A 32 2.24 -2.51 -9.85
CA GLN A 32 1.37 -3.07 -10.90
C GLN A 32 0.79 -4.44 -10.52
N ARG A 33 1.42 -5.15 -9.57
CA ARG A 33 0.97 -6.46 -9.07
C ARG A 33 -0.09 -6.29 -7.98
N VAL A 34 -1.28 -5.85 -8.37
CA VAL A 34 -2.38 -5.47 -7.45
C VAL A 34 -3.27 -6.62 -6.95
N ARG A 35 -2.94 -7.87 -7.30
CA ARG A 35 -3.61 -9.09 -6.81
C ARG A 35 -2.58 -10.02 -6.16
N ARG A 36 -2.27 -9.80 -4.88
CA ARG A 36 -1.24 -10.55 -4.15
C ARG A 36 -1.38 -10.39 -2.64
N ARG A 37 -0.72 -11.27 -1.89
CA ARG A 37 -0.44 -11.04 -0.47
C ARG A 37 0.67 -10.00 -0.34
N LEU A 38 0.49 -9.06 0.58
CA LEU A 38 1.41 -7.98 0.91
C LEU A 38 1.63 -7.97 2.42
N GLU A 39 2.87 -7.83 2.86
CA GLU A 39 3.21 -7.65 4.26
C GLU A 39 3.82 -6.25 4.44
N ALA A 40 3.30 -5.50 5.40
CA ALA A 40 3.83 -4.19 5.75
C ALA A 40 5.02 -4.33 6.72
N PRO A 41 5.87 -3.29 6.86
CA PRO A 41 7.04 -3.35 7.74
C PRO A 41 6.74 -3.59 9.22
N ASP A 42 5.52 -3.32 9.68
CA ASP A 42 5.06 -3.57 11.04
C ASP A 42 4.48 -4.99 11.24
N GLY A 43 4.58 -5.86 10.22
CA GLY A 43 4.10 -7.24 10.24
C GLY A 43 2.60 -7.40 9.90
N GLU A 44 1.90 -6.30 9.61
CA GLU A 44 0.50 -6.37 9.17
C GLU A 44 0.40 -6.99 7.78
N VAL A 45 -0.56 -7.88 7.56
CA VAL A 45 -0.69 -8.63 6.31
C VAL A 45 -1.99 -8.27 5.60
N PHE A 46 -1.85 -7.88 4.34
CA PHE A 46 -2.94 -7.52 3.46
C PHE A 46 -3.07 -8.50 2.29
N ALA A 47 -4.31 -8.78 1.89
CA ALA A 47 -4.62 -9.35 0.59
C ALA A 47 -5.04 -8.24 -0.37
N LEU A 48 -4.14 -7.84 -1.27
CA LEU A 48 -4.50 -6.97 -2.38
C LEU A 48 -5.38 -7.76 -3.35
N GLU A 49 -6.59 -7.26 -3.59
CA GLU A 49 -7.60 -7.87 -4.46
C GLU A 49 -8.21 -6.82 -5.41
N LEU A 50 -7.46 -5.78 -5.76
CA LEU A 50 -7.93 -4.68 -6.60
C LEU A 50 -8.25 -5.14 -8.03
N PRO A 51 -9.04 -4.34 -8.79
CA PRO A 51 -9.29 -4.61 -10.20
C PRO A 51 -7.99 -4.70 -11.00
N THR A 52 -7.90 -5.67 -11.91
CA THR A 52 -6.76 -5.83 -12.83
C THR A 52 -6.53 -4.54 -13.63
N GLY A 53 -5.26 -4.18 -13.84
CA GLY A 53 -4.88 -2.96 -14.53
C GLY A 53 -4.86 -1.72 -13.61
N SER A 54 -5.23 -1.86 -12.34
CA SER A 54 -4.96 -0.81 -11.35
C SER A 54 -3.46 -0.63 -11.18
N VAL A 55 -3.01 0.62 -11.05
CA VAL A 55 -1.63 0.97 -10.69
C VAL A 55 -1.68 1.69 -9.35
N LEU A 56 -0.80 1.31 -8.43
CA LEU A 56 -0.67 1.94 -7.12
C LEU A 56 0.33 3.10 -7.19
N PRO A 57 -0.10 4.37 -7.15
CA PRO A 57 0.81 5.51 -7.16
C PRO A 57 1.55 5.62 -5.82
N VAL A 58 2.76 6.18 -5.84
CA VAL A 58 3.50 6.52 -4.61
C VAL A 58 2.72 7.60 -3.84
N GLY A 59 2.69 7.48 -2.51
CA GLY A 59 1.95 8.34 -1.60
C GLY A 59 0.47 7.97 -1.41
N HIS A 60 -0.07 7.03 -2.20
CA HIS A 60 -1.46 6.62 -2.05
C HIS A 60 -1.63 5.68 -0.85
N ALA A 61 -2.70 5.87 -0.09
CA ALA A 61 -3.07 4.97 0.98
C ALA A 61 -3.69 3.68 0.44
N LEU A 62 -3.27 2.55 0.99
CA LEU A 62 -3.86 1.23 0.75
C LEU A 62 -4.92 0.91 1.80
N PHE A 63 -4.67 1.30 3.04
CA PHE A 63 -5.56 1.03 4.16
C PHE A 63 -5.40 2.09 5.25
N VAL A 64 -6.51 2.40 5.94
CA VAL A 64 -6.56 3.40 7.00
C VAL A 64 -7.27 2.82 8.20
N THR A 65 -6.69 3.05 9.37
CA THR A 65 -7.31 2.78 10.67
C THR A 65 -7.47 4.08 11.45
N ALA A 66 -7.99 4.00 12.67
CA ALA A 66 -8.03 5.16 13.57
C ALA A 66 -6.63 5.72 13.91
N LYS A 67 -5.57 4.90 13.83
CA LYS A 67 -4.22 5.28 14.30
C LYS A 67 -3.16 5.31 13.19
N LYS A 68 -3.35 4.55 12.12
CA LYS A 68 -2.34 4.32 11.08
C LYS A 68 -2.88 4.55 9.68
N ILE A 69 -2.02 5.06 8.81
CA ILE A 69 -2.21 5.09 7.36
C ILE A 69 -1.12 4.21 6.75
N TYR A 70 -1.51 3.16 6.04
CA TYR A 70 -0.61 2.32 5.27
C TYR A 70 -0.55 2.88 3.86
N GLN A 71 0.61 3.38 3.43
CA GLN A 71 0.75 4.05 2.14
C GLN A 71 1.85 3.46 1.29
N VAL A 72 1.69 3.59 -0.03
CA VAL A 72 2.68 3.14 -1.01
C VAL A 72 3.89 4.06 -0.95
N ALA A 73 5.06 3.51 -0.69
CA ALA A 73 6.33 4.22 -0.80
C ALA A 73 7.15 3.64 -1.96
N ALA A 74 7.95 4.48 -2.61
CA ALA A 74 8.90 4.00 -3.61
C ALA A 74 9.99 3.21 -2.89
N ALA A 75 10.15 1.93 -3.23
CA ALA A 75 11.34 1.19 -2.84
C ALA A 75 12.54 1.70 -3.66
N PRO A 76 13.74 1.81 -3.06
CA PRO A 76 14.96 1.99 -3.83
C PRO A 76 15.11 0.85 -4.83
N GLU A 77 15.35 1.18 -6.09
CA GLU A 77 15.56 0.24 -7.19
C GLU A 77 16.63 0.80 -8.14
N ASP A 78 17.45 -0.08 -8.72
CA ASP A 78 18.49 0.33 -9.67
C ASP A 78 17.83 0.82 -10.96
N VAL A 79 18.07 2.08 -11.30
CA VAL A 79 17.52 2.71 -12.51
C VAL A 79 18.64 3.27 -13.37
N LEU A 80 18.45 3.19 -14.68
CA LEU A 80 19.29 3.92 -15.61
C LEU A 80 18.86 5.40 -15.60
N CYS A 81 19.75 6.29 -15.16
CA CYS A 81 19.58 7.73 -15.33
C CYS A 81 20.13 8.15 -16.68
N ILE A 82 19.33 8.85 -17.48
CA ILE A 82 19.71 9.38 -18.80
C ILE A 82 19.84 10.90 -18.77
#